data_AF-A0A948VRU5-F1
#
_entry.id   AF-A0A948VRU5-F1
#
_cell.length_a   1.000
_cell.length_b   1.000
_cell.length_c   1.000
_cell.angle_alpha   90.00
_cell.angle_beta   90.00
_cell.angle_gamma   90.00
#
_symmetry.space_group_name_H-M   'P 1'
#
loop_
_entity.id
_entity.type
_entity.pdbx_description
1 polymer ?
#
loop_
_entity_poly.entity_id
_entity_poly.type
_entity_poly.pdbx_seq_one_letter_code
_entity_poly.pdbx_strand_id
1 'polypeptide(L)'
;MTILIGAATVLLLAVYIVLILSYHWRGSKQFVVDELPDLPKPFGYKMAWLAVRTDDGEELARAIGLSNFMAANWNSGIGTVYDDALGGSYVYITPTIDGWTFVVGLGLPHPVGVAFIDKLTPLLISLGGKYTEVQYFFTYPLIDFFAWARMKDGKLVRAFAVNDEGVVWNKGRISKEERALGLRLFELRGVRGRSGDAGGELVLYPTEDHVLQIANGWGIDPTRLEETGSGEGRGFIAKVPTAWCAERSQKRAA
;
A
#
# COMPACT_ATOMS: atom_id res chain seq x y z
N MET A 1 -23.69 -50.57 -15.75
CA MET A 1 -22.45 -49.75 -15.68
C MET A 1 -22.71 -48.27 -15.99
N THR A 2 -23.55 -47.95 -16.98
CA THR A 2 -23.94 -46.57 -17.34
C THR A 2 -24.71 -45.80 -16.25
N ILE A 3 -25.60 -46.48 -15.50
CA ILE A 3 -26.40 -45.85 -14.44
C ILE A 3 -25.54 -45.40 -13.24
N LEU A 4 -24.50 -46.18 -12.88
CA LEU A 4 -23.57 -45.84 -11.81
C LEU A 4 -22.66 -44.64 -12.16
N ILE A 5 -22.27 -44.53 -13.43
CA ILE A 5 -21.47 -43.39 -13.92
C ILE A 5 -22.30 -42.11 -13.92
N GLY A 6 -23.58 -42.19 -14.33
CA GLY A 6 -24.50 -41.05 -14.29
C GLY A 6 -24.81 -40.56 -12.87
N ALA A 7 -24.90 -41.47 -11.90
CA ALA A 7 -25.10 -41.09 -10.50
C ALA A 7 -23.86 -40.39 -9.92
N ALA A 8 -22.65 -40.88 -10.22
CA ALA A 8 -21.41 -40.29 -9.74
C ALA A 8 -21.15 -38.88 -10.32
N THR A 9 -21.48 -38.64 -11.59
CA THR A 9 -21.31 -37.32 -12.22
C THR A 9 -22.26 -36.28 -11.63
N VAL A 10 -23.52 -36.64 -11.37
CA VAL A 10 -24.49 -35.76 -10.70
C VAL A 10 -24.03 -35.41 -9.29
N LEU A 11 -23.47 -36.37 -8.55
CA LEU A 11 -22.98 -36.17 -7.19
C LEU A 11 -21.76 -35.23 -7.16
N LEU A 12 -20.82 -35.39 -8.10
CA LEU A 12 -19.68 -34.49 -8.25
C LEU A 12 -20.10 -33.07 -8.65
N LEU A 13 -21.06 -32.94 -9.56
CA LEU A 13 -21.60 -31.65 -9.97
C LEU A 13 -22.31 -30.94 -8.81
N ALA A 14 -23.07 -31.68 -8.00
CA ALA A 14 -23.73 -31.15 -6.81
C ALA A 14 -22.73 -30.68 -5.76
N VAL A 15 -21.67 -31.46 -5.48
CA VAL A 15 -20.59 -31.06 -4.57
C VAL A 15 -19.87 -29.81 -5.10
N TYR A 16 -19.60 -29.74 -6.41
CA TYR A 16 -18.97 -28.58 -7.04
C TYR A 16 -19.84 -27.32 -6.95
N ILE A 17 -21.15 -27.44 -7.18
CA ILE A 17 -22.11 -26.34 -7.01
C ILE A 17 -22.18 -25.91 -5.54
N VAL A 18 -22.19 -26.83 -4.58
CA VAL A 18 -22.16 -26.52 -3.15
C VAL A 18 -20.85 -25.82 -2.75
N LEU A 19 -19.72 -26.19 -3.34
CA LEU A 19 -18.44 -25.51 -3.12
C LEU A 19 -18.42 -24.09 -3.71
N ILE A 20 -18.98 -23.90 -4.91
CA ILE A 20 -19.12 -22.57 -5.52
C ILE A 20 -20.08 -21.71 -4.69
N LEU A 21 -21.26 -22.24 -4.34
CA LEU A 21 -22.25 -21.53 -3.56
C LEU A 21 -21.71 -21.20 -2.17
N SER A 22 -21.03 -22.12 -1.49
CA SER A 22 -20.41 -21.85 -0.19
C SER A 22 -19.27 -20.84 -0.29
N TYR A 23 -18.45 -20.87 -1.34
CA TYR A 23 -17.45 -19.84 -1.61
C TYR A 23 -18.10 -18.46 -1.83
N HIS A 24 -19.18 -18.41 -2.62
CA HIS A 24 -19.91 -17.19 -2.91
C HIS A 24 -20.65 -16.64 -1.67
N TRP A 25 -21.22 -17.53 -0.84
CA TRP A 25 -21.95 -17.18 0.38
C TRP A 25 -21.00 -16.83 1.55
N ARG A 26 -19.77 -17.36 1.54
CA ARG A 26 -18.71 -16.89 2.45
C ARG A 26 -18.28 -15.45 2.14
N GLY A 27 -18.51 -14.98 0.91
CA GLY A 27 -18.39 -13.59 0.50
C GLY A 27 -19.58 -12.69 0.92
N SER A 28 -20.66 -13.27 1.45
CA SER A 28 -21.82 -12.53 1.97
C SER A 28 -21.94 -12.61 3.50
N LYS A 29 -20.82 -12.65 4.23
CA LYS A 29 -20.85 -12.16 5.60
C LYS A 29 -21.06 -10.65 5.51
N GLN A 30 -22.16 -10.17 6.09
CA GLN A 30 -22.41 -8.75 6.24
C GLN A 30 -21.21 -8.15 6.99
N PHE A 31 -20.39 -7.39 6.28
CA PHE A 31 -19.24 -6.69 6.82
C PHE A 31 -19.77 -5.60 7.75
N VAL A 32 -19.56 -5.76 9.06
CA VAL A 32 -19.99 -4.80 10.08
C VAL A 32 -18.83 -3.88 10.39
N VAL A 33 -19.05 -2.59 10.19
CA VAL A 33 -18.11 -1.53 10.55
C VAL A 33 -18.63 -0.88 11.82
N ASP A 34 -17.77 -0.76 12.83
CA ASP A 34 -18.05 0.04 14.01
C ASP A 34 -17.61 1.49 13.76
N GLU A 35 -18.43 2.42 14.21
CA GLU A 35 -18.25 3.86 14.03
C GLU A 35 -18.03 4.59 15.35
N LEU A 36 -18.17 3.90 16.50
CA LEU A 36 -17.90 4.46 17.80
C LEU A 36 -16.42 4.82 17.89
N PRO A 37 -16.07 6.11 18.11
CA PRO A 37 -14.67 6.54 18.19
C PRO A 37 -13.89 5.70 19.18
N ASP A 38 -12.68 5.32 18.80
CA ASP A 38 -11.74 4.58 19.62
C ASP A 38 -10.32 5.14 19.46
N LEU A 39 -9.40 4.62 20.26
CA LEU A 39 -8.01 5.06 20.27
C LEU A 39 -7.25 4.60 19.01
N PRO A 40 -6.24 5.38 18.58
CA PRO A 40 -5.36 5.01 17.46
C PRO A 40 -4.86 3.57 17.52
N LYS A 41 -4.80 2.92 16.35
CA LYS A 41 -4.28 1.55 16.22
C LYS A 41 -3.02 1.53 15.37
N PRO A 42 -1.96 0.82 15.80
CA PRO A 42 -0.72 0.74 15.04
C PRO A 42 -0.91 -0.02 13.73
N PHE A 43 -0.16 0.37 12.70
CA PHE A 43 -0.11 -0.29 11.39
C PHE A 43 1.26 -0.10 10.74
N GLY A 44 1.46 -0.67 9.55
CA GLY A 44 2.59 -0.35 8.68
C GLY A 44 3.30 -1.56 8.08
N TYR A 45 3.09 -2.75 8.63
CA TYR A 45 3.62 -4.00 8.07
C TYR A 45 2.75 -4.51 6.92
N LYS A 46 3.36 -5.13 5.90
CA LYS A 46 2.70 -5.80 4.75
C LYS A 46 1.61 -4.97 4.05
N MET A 47 1.82 -3.66 3.90
CA MET A 47 0.79 -2.75 3.40
C MET A 47 1.37 -1.51 2.72
N ALA A 48 0.48 -0.67 2.18
CA ALA A 48 0.80 0.62 1.60
C ALA A 48 0.08 1.73 2.36
N TRP A 49 0.73 2.88 2.54
CA TRP A 49 0.06 4.05 3.11
C TRP A 49 0.57 5.37 2.55
N LEU A 50 -0.33 6.35 2.55
CA LEU A 50 0.00 7.76 2.44
C LEU A 50 -0.07 8.39 3.84
N ALA A 51 0.87 9.26 4.16
CA ALA A 51 0.79 10.18 5.28
C ALA A 51 0.71 11.61 4.73
N VAL A 52 -0.36 12.33 5.03
CA VAL A 52 -0.61 13.68 4.50
C VAL A 52 -0.74 14.67 5.65
N ARG A 53 -0.05 15.81 5.57
CA ARG A 53 -0.24 16.92 6.52
C ARG A 53 -1.57 17.61 6.24
N THR A 54 -2.61 17.20 6.96
CA THR A 54 -3.97 17.75 6.91
C THR A 54 -4.73 17.30 8.15
N ASP A 55 -5.77 18.05 8.52
CA ASP A 55 -6.76 17.67 9.51
C ASP A 55 -8.13 17.31 8.90
N ASP A 56 -8.32 17.61 7.60
CA ASP A 56 -9.54 17.31 6.85
C ASP A 56 -9.41 15.99 6.05
N GLY A 57 -9.82 14.90 6.70
CA GLY A 57 -9.82 13.57 6.09
C GLY A 57 -10.87 13.39 4.98
N GLU A 58 -11.99 14.11 5.02
CA GLU A 58 -12.99 14.02 3.95
C GLU A 58 -12.52 14.72 2.68
N GLU A 59 -11.91 15.90 2.83
CA GLU A 59 -11.29 16.61 1.72
C GLU A 59 -10.15 15.78 1.12
N LEU A 60 -9.34 15.11 1.95
CA LEU A 60 -8.33 14.17 1.47
C LEU A 60 -8.95 13.02 0.67
N ALA A 61 -10.01 12.39 1.18
CA ALA A 61 -10.71 11.32 0.48
C ALA A 61 -11.24 11.78 -0.89
N ARG A 62 -11.87 12.97 -0.95
CA ARG A 62 -12.32 13.57 -2.21
C ARG A 62 -11.15 13.91 -3.14
N ALA A 63 -10.03 14.42 -2.62
CA ALA A 63 -8.86 14.81 -3.40
C ALA A 63 -8.17 13.62 -4.09
N ILE A 64 -8.26 12.43 -3.52
CA ILE A 64 -7.75 11.19 -4.13
C ILE A 64 -8.81 10.47 -4.98
N GLY A 65 -9.99 11.06 -5.16
CA GLY A 65 -11.03 10.53 -6.04
C GLY A 65 -11.95 9.49 -5.39
N LEU A 66 -12.02 9.44 -4.06
CA LEU A 66 -12.99 8.64 -3.35
C LEU A 66 -14.29 9.43 -3.20
N SER A 67 -15.40 8.84 -3.64
CA SER A 67 -16.72 9.48 -3.64
C SER A 67 -17.70 8.85 -2.65
N ASN A 68 -17.53 7.57 -2.32
CA ASN A 68 -18.40 6.84 -1.40
C ASN A 68 -17.54 6.22 -0.30
N PHE A 69 -17.64 6.80 0.89
CA PHE A 69 -16.94 6.33 2.08
C PHE A 69 -17.89 6.24 3.27
N MET A 70 -17.66 5.25 4.12
CA MET A 70 -18.44 4.97 5.32
C MET A 70 -17.62 5.34 6.54
N ALA A 71 -18.24 5.90 7.57
CA ALA A 71 -17.58 6.13 8.83
C ALA A 71 -17.02 4.82 9.41
N ALA A 72 -15.86 4.89 10.06
CA ALA A 72 -15.23 3.76 10.71
C ALA A 72 -14.30 4.23 11.83
N ASN A 73 -14.31 3.53 12.96
CA ASN A 73 -13.29 3.71 13.99
C ASN A 73 -11.96 3.06 13.59
N TRP A 74 -10.91 3.21 14.40
CA TRP A 74 -9.58 2.67 14.10
C TRP A 74 -9.58 1.16 14.03
N ASN A 75 -10.21 0.48 15.00
CA ASN A 75 -10.21 -0.98 15.04
C ASN A 75 -10.88 -1.59 13.79
N SER A 76 -12.04 -1.08 13.38
CA SER A 76 -12.70 -1.52 12.15
C SER A 76 -11.92 -1.10 10.91
N GLY A 77 -11.42 0.14 10.86
CA GLY A 77 -10.62 0.64 9.74
C GLY A 77 -9.38 -0.19 9.46
N ILE A 78 -8.51 -0.35 10.46
CA ILE A 78 -7.29 -1.14 10.40
C ILE A 78 -7.59 -2.62 10.17
N GLY A 79 -8.59 -3.17 10.87
CA GLY A 79 -9.03 -4.56 10.66
C GLY A 79 -9.44 -4.84 9.21
N THR A 80 -10.11 -3.88 8.56
CA THR A 80 -10.59 -4.04 7.18
C THR A 80 -9.45 -4.10 6.17
N VAL A 81 -8.43 -3.26 6.33
CA VAL A 81 -7.33 -3.17 5.37
C VAL A 81 -6.29 -4.28 5.55
N TYR A 82 -6.29 -4.95 6.71
CA TYR A 82 -5.49 -6.14 6.99
C TYR A 82 -6.22 -7.46 6.73
N ASP A 83 -7.55 -7.44 6.58
CA ASP A 83 -8.33 -8.64 6.29
C ASP A 83 -8.01 -9.21 4.91
N ASP A 84 -7.85 -10.54 4.81
CA ASP A 84 -7.46 -11.23 3.57
C ASP A 84 -8.49 -11.08 2.44
N ALA A 85 -9.78 -10.96 2.77
CA ALA A 85 -10.86 -10.84 1.78
C ALA A 85 -11.13 -9.37 1.40
N LEU A 86 -10.94 -8.44 2.33
CA LEU A 86 -11.30 -7.03 2.16
C LEU A 86 -10.11 -6.12 1.84
N GLY A 87 -8.90 -6.45 2.30
CA GLY A 87 -7.73 -5.55 2.29
C GLY A 87 -7.25 -5.11 0.90
N GLY A 88 -7.56 -5.89 -0.15
CA GLY A 88 -7.32 -5.50 -1.54
C GLY A 88 -8.42 -4.63 -2.17
N SER A 89 -9.59 -4.52 -1.54
CA SER A 89 -10.77 -3.84 -2.08
C SER A 89 -11.11 -2.53 -1.37
N TYR A 90 -10.51 -2.28 -0.21
CA TYR A 90 -10.81 -1.13 0.63
C TYR A 90 -9.53 -0.41 1.07
N VAL A 91 -9.67 0.89 1.32
CA VAL A 91 -8.71 1.70 2.05
C VAL A 91 -9.37 2.33 3.26
N TYR A 92 -8.57 2.62 4.27
CA TYR A 92 -8.97 3.34 5.46
C TYR A 92 -8.30 4.72 5.50
N ILE A 93 -9.10 5.75 5.71
CA ILE A 93 -8.67 7.11 5.97
C ILE A 93 -8.77 7.32 7.47
N THR A 94 -7.64 7.53 8.13
CA THR A 94 -7.61 7.59 9.60
C THR A 94 -8.19 8.92 10.11
N PRO A 95 -8.59 8.98 11.39
CA PRO A 95 -8.58 10.23 12.13
C PRO A 95 -7.22 10.92 12.06
N THR A 96 -7.22 12.23 12.24
CA THR A 96 -6.00 13.03 12.29
C THR A 96 -5.25 12.78 13.60
N ILE A 97 -3.94 12.56 13.48
CA ILE A 97 -3.02 12.28 14.60
C ILE A 97 -1.77 13.12 14.39
N ASP A 98 -1.47 14.00 15.35
CA ASP A 98 -0.35 14.97 15.27
C ASP A 98 -0.27 15.76 13.96
N GLY A 99 -1.44 16.15 13.42
CA GLY A 99 -1.56 16.88 12.16
C GLY A 99 -1.33 16.04 10.90
N TRP A 100 -1.32 14.71 11.02
CA TRP A 100 -1.28 13.76 9.92
C TRP A 100 -2.60 13.03 9.78
N THR A 101 -3.10 12.95 8.55
CA THR A 101 -4.14 12.00 8.16
C THR A 101 -3.51 10.94 7.27
N PHE A 102 -3.79 9.67 7.53
CA PHE A 102 -3.29 8.58 6.71
C PHE A 102 -4.35 8.02 5.77
N VAL A 103 -3.91 7.54 4.61
CA VAL A 103 -4.71 6.67 3.74
C VAL A 103 -3.99 5.33 3.69
N VAL A 104 -4.66 4.28 4.11
CA VAL A 104 -4.07 3.02 4.55
C VAL A 104 -4.71 1.89 3.73
N GLY A 105 -3.91 1.05 3.07
CA GLY A 105 -4.41 -0.18 2.42
C GLY A 105 -3.68 -0.56 1.13
N LEU A 106 -3.68 -1.85 0.83
CA LEU A 106 -3.02 -2.43 -0.36
C LEU A 106 -3.66 -2.03 -1.69
N GLY A 107 -4.85 -1.44 -1.68
CA GLY A 107 -5.48 -0.95 -2.90
C GLY A 107 -4.89 0.35 -3.47
N LEU A 108 -4.00 1.04 -2.74
CA LEU A 108 -3.34 2.25 -3.22
C LEU A 108 -2.51 1.97 -4.49
N PRO A 109 -2.31 2.94 -5.39
CA PRO A 109 -1.38 2.79 -6.51
C PRO A 109 0.05 2.46 -6.03
N HIS A 110 0.74 1.61 -6.79
CA HIS A 110 2.09 1.16 -6.49
C HIS A 110 3.07 1.48 -7.62
N PRO A 111 4.35 1.76 -7.32
CA PRO A 111 5.39 1.97 -8.32
C PRO A 111 5.93 0.62 -8.84
N VAL A 112 5.15 -0.06 -9.68
CA VAL A 112 5.45 -1.43 -10.18
C VAL A 112 6.38 -1.49 -11.41
N GLY A 113 6.99 -0.36 -11.78
CA GLY A 113 7.96 -0.29 -12.88
C GLY A 113 7.37 0.03 -14.26
N VAL A 114 8.26 0.10 -15.26
CA VAL A 114 7.97 0.68 -16.59
C VAL A 114 7.05 -0.15 -17.48
N ALA A 115 6.78 -1.40 -17.10
CA ALA A 115 5.85 -2.28 -17.81
C ALA A 115 4.38 -1.91 -17.56
N PHE A 116 4.11 -1.04 -16.58
CA PHE A 116 2.78 -0.60 -16.18
C PHE A 116 2.63 0.91 -16.31
N ILE A 117 1.38 1.35 -16.36
CA ILE A 117 1.04 2.78 -16.32
C ILE A 117 1.32 3.31 -14.90
N ASP A 118 2.13 4.35 -14.81
CA ASP A 118 2.43 5.03 -13.55
C ASP A 118 1.23 5.84 -13.06
N LYS A 119 0.57 5.31 -12.03
CA LYS A 119 -0.60 5.93 -11.38
C LYS A 119 -0.25 6.60 -10.04
N LEU A 120 0.90 6.26 -9.45
CA LEU A 120 1.31 6.79 -8.15
C LEU A 120 1.96 8.17 -8.30
N THR A 121 2.85 8.37 -9.27
CA THR A 121 3.52 9.68 -9.42
C THR A 121 2.53 10.82 -9.66
N PRO A 122 1.52 10.70 -10.57
CA PRO A 122 0.52 11.75 -10.75
C PRO A 122 -0.32 12.00 -9.50
N LEU A 123 -0.68 10.96 -8.75
CA LEU A 123 -1.40 11.08 -7.47
C LEU A 123 -0.58 11.89 -6.46
N LEU A 124 0.71 11.57 -6.30
CA LEU A 124 1.61 12.29 -5.40
C LEU A 124 1.81 13.75 -5.81
N ILE A 125 1.96 14.03 -7.11
CA ILE A 125 2.09 15.40 -7.61
C ILE A 125 0.83 16.21 -7.33
N SER A 126 -0.36 15.64 -7.60
CA SER A 126 -1.64 16.27 -7.31
C SER A 126 -1.79 16.61 -5.83
N LEU A 127 -1.52 15.64 -4.96
CA LEU A 127 -1.58 15.84 -3.51
C LEU A 127 -0.53 16.86 -3.03
N GLY A 128 0.70 16.78 -3.53
CA GLY A 128 1.77 17.70 -3.15
C GLY A 128 1.54 19.14 -3.62
N GLY A 129 0.70 19.36 -4.63
CA GLY A 129 0.24 20.69 -5.04
C GLY A 129 -0.82 21.29 -4.11
N LYS A 130 -1.49 20.45 -3.30
CA LYS A 130 -2.55 20.85 -2.38
C LYS A 130 -2.11 20.89 -0.92
N TYR A 131 -1.31 19.91 -0.51
CA TYR A 131 -0.86 19.74 0.87
C TYR A 131 0.64 20.04 0.99
N THR A 132 1.04 20.62 2.12
CA THR A 132 2.44 21.01 2.36
C THR A 132 3.39 19.82 2.36
N GLU A 133 2.91 18.65 2.78
CA GLU A 133 3.70 17.44 2.82
C GLU A 133 2.85 16.19 2.60
N VAL A 134 3.33 15.31 1.72
CA VAL A 134 2.73 14.01 1.41
C VAL A 134 3.85 12.99 1.36
N GLN A 135 3.71 11.93 2.13
CA GLN A 135 4.65 10.81 2.17
C GLN A 135 3.91 9.55 1.72
N TYR A 136 4.61 8.67 1.03
CA TYR A 136 4.13 7.37 0.61
C TYR A 136 5.09 6.30 1.08
N PHE A 137 4.55 5.17 1.49
CA PHE A 137 5.33 4.01 1.87
C PHE A 137 4.64 2.73 1.41
N PHE A 138 5.46 1.72 1.13
CA PHE A 138 5.01 0.38 0.79
C PHE A 138 5.99 -0.63 1.36
N THR A 139 5.47 -1.70 1.93
CA THR A 139 6.27 -2.85 2.33
C THR A 139 5.49 -4.14 2.13
N TYR A 140 6.11 -5.11 1.45
CA TYR A 140 5.57 -6.46 1.30
C TYR A 140 6.70 -7.48 1.11
N PRO A 141 7.27 -8.01 2.22
CA PRO A 141 8.46 -8.87 2.16
C PRO A 141 8.29 -10.15 1.33
N LEU A 142 7.07 -10.68 1.21
CA LEU A 142 6.81 -11.92 0.47
C LEU A 142 7.19 -11.82 -1.03
N ILE A 143 7.21 -10.60 -1.57
CA ILE A 143 7.54 -10.31 -2.97
C ILE A 143 8.71 -9.32 -3.10
N ASP A 144 9.50 -9.17 -2.03
CA ASP A 144 10.65 -8.25 -1.96
C ASP A 144 10.35 -6.83 -2.43
N PHE A 145 9.12 -6.34 -2.20
CA PHE A 145 8.67 -5.05 -2.68
C PHE A 145 8.63 -4.03 -1.54
N PHE A 146 9.48 -3.00 -1.66
CA PHE A 146 9.60 -1.90 -0.72
C PHE A 146 9.65 -0.58 -1.46
N ALA A 147 8.94 0.42 -0.96
CA ALA A 147 8.97 1.75 -1.53
C ALA A 147 8.77 2.85 -0.49
N TRP A 148 9.32 4.03 -0.77
CA TRP A 148 9.05 5.26 -0.06
C TRP A 148 9.15 6.46 -0.99
N ALA A 149 8.28 7.44 -0.81
CA ALA A 149 8.37 8.72 -1.53
C ALA A 149 7.91 9.88 -0.65
N ARG A 150 8.47 11.07 -0.91
CA ARG A 150 8.17 12.28 -0.16
C ARG A 150 8.01 13.46 -1.10
N MET A 151 6.82 14.03 -1.09
CA MET A 151 6.51 15.35 -1.61
C MET A 151 6.56 16.34 -0.47
N LYS A 152 7.23 17.47 -0.67
CA LYS A 152 7.25 18.57 0.29
C LYS A 152 7.27 19.90 -0.45
N ASP A 153 6.39 20.82 -0.05
CA ASP A 153 6.25 22.14 -0.64
C ASP A 153 6.13 22.09 -2.19
N GLY A 154 5.28 21.20 -2.69
CA GLY A 154 5.04 21.00 -4.12
C GLY A 154 6.14 20.27 -4.89
N LYS A 155 7.20 19.78 -4.23
CA LYS A 155 8.36 19.15 -4.90
C LYS A 155 8.54 17.70 -4.48
N LEU A 156 8.86 16.84 -5.46
CA LEU A 156 9.31 15.47 -5.20
C LEU A 156 10.73 15.50 -4.63
N VAL A 157 10.85 15.35 -3.32
CA VAL A 157 12.14 15.41 -2.60
C VAL A 157 12.92 14.11 -2.77
N ARG A 158 12.23 12.98 -2.62
CA ARG A 158 12.79 11.63 -2.72
C ARG A 158 11.70 10.67 -3.19
N ALA A 159 12.06 9.73 -4.05
CA ALA A 159 11.27 8.55 -4.33
C ALA A 159 12.19 7.35 -4.58
N PHE A 160 11.87 6.24 -3.96
CA PHE A 160 12.59 4.99 -4.11
C PHE A 160 11.60 3.82 -4.12
N ALA A 161 11.84 2.84 -4.98
CA ALA A 161 11.17 1.55 -4.95
C ALA A 161 12.05 0.46 -5.54
N VAL A 162 11.99 -0.72 -4.94
CA VAL A 162 12.66 -1.94 -5.38
C VAL A 162 11.67 -3.11 -5.31
N ASN A 163 11.70 -3.98 -6.31
CA ASN A 163 10.94 -5.23 -6.34
C ASN A 163 11.82 -6.36 -6.92
N ASP A 164 11.20 -7.45 -7.34
CA ASP A 164 11.83 -8.60 -8.01
C ASP A 164 12.55 -8.24 -9.33
N GLU A 165 12.14 -7.17 -10.02
CA GLU A 165 12.83 -6.64 -11.20
C GLU A 165 14.04 -5.75 -10.85
N GLY A 166 14.29 -5.51 -9.57
CA GLY A 166 15.33 -4.60 -9.07
C GLY A 166 14.77 -3.20 -8.77
N VAL A 167 15.61 -2.17 -8.93
CA VAL A 167 15.22 -0.78 -8.61
C VAL A 167 14.32 -0.23 -9.71
N VAL A 168 13.03 -0.12 -9.42
CA VAL A 168 11.99 0.36 -10.35
C VAL A 168 11.68 1.85 -10.21
N TRP A 169 12.08 2.47 -9.10
CA TRP A 169 11.94 3.91 -8.90
C TRP A 169 13.13 4.46 -8.10
N ASN A 170 13.79 5.49 -8.63
CA ASN A 170 14.90 6.15 -7.94
C ASN A 170 14.99 7.63 -8.40
N LYS A 171 14.42 8.54 -7.62
CA LYS A 171 14.41 9.98 -7.89
C LYS A 171 14.77 10.76 -6.62
N GLY A 172 15.37 11.94 -6.80
CA GLY A 172 15.83 12.77 -5.69
C GLY A 172 17.14 12.29 -5.07
N ARG A 173 17.66 13.05 -4.11
CA ARG A 173 18.92 12.72 -3.41
C ARG A 173 18.64 11.75 -2.26
N ILE A 174 19.55 10.80 -2.02
CA ILE A 174 19.49 9.90 -0.86
C ILE A 174 19.35 10.72 0.44
N SER A 175 18.27 10.45 1.17
CA SER A 175 17.91 11.13 2.40
C SER A 175 18.93 10.85 3.52
N LYS A 176 18.86 11.63 4.61
CA LYS A 176 19.74 11.41 5.77
C LYS A 176 19.37 10.11 6.49
N GLU A 177 18.09 9.75 6.49
CA GLU A 177 17.54 8.52 7.05
C GLU A 177 18.06 7.30 6.29
N GLU A 178 17.96 7.29 4.95
CA GLU A 178 18.53 6.22 4.13
C GLU A 178 20.04 6.04 4.38
N ARG A 179 20.79 7.15 4.47
CA ARG A 179 22.23 7.11 4.78
C ARG A 179 22.53 6.56 6.18
N ALA A 180 21.74 6.93 7.18
CA ALA A 180 21.91 6.47 8.55
C ALA A 180 21.64 4.96 8.69
N LEU A 181 20.69 4.44 7.91
CA LEU A 181 20.35 3.01 7.84
C LEU A 181 21.34 2.18 7.02
N GLY A 182 22.37 2.81 6.44
CA GLY A 182 23.30 2.10 5.56
C GLY A 182 22.65 1.62 4.26
N LEU A 183 21.48 2.16 3.89
CA LEU A 183 20.82 1.97 2.60
C LEU A 183 21.60 2.74 1.54
N ARG A 184 22.80 2.26 1.28
CA ARG A 184 23.64 2.74 0.21
C ARG A 184 23.22 1.98 -1.02
N LEU A 185 22.33 2.60 -1.77
CA LEU A 185 22.00 2.25 -3.14
C LEU A 185 23.22 2.55 -4.01
N PHE A 186 24.29 1.79 -3.79
CA PHE A 186 25.41 1.80 -4.70
C PHE A 186 24.96 1.01 -5.91
N GLU A 187 24.91 1.69 -7.05
CA GLU A 187 25.32 1.04 -8.29
C GLU A 187 26.79 0.64 -8.09
N LEU A 188 27.03 -0.50 -7.42
CA LEU A 188 28.32 -1.16 -7.52
C LEU A 188 28.40 -1.57 -8.98
N ARG A 189 28.96 -0.70 -9.82
CA ARG A 189 29.38 -1.09 -11.16
C ARG A 189 30.21 -2.33 -10.94
N GLY A 190 29.64 -3.49 -11.30
CA GLY A 190 30.37 -4.73 -11.25
C GLY A 190 31.73 -4.53 -11.86
N VAL A 191 32.75 -5.15 -11.28
CA VAL A 191 34.11 -5.04 -11.83
C VAL A 191 34.03 -5.47 -13.29
N ARG A 192 34.19 -4.52 -14.22
CA ARG A 192 34.14 -4.79 -15.66
C ARG A 192 35.12 -5.93 -15.95
N GLY A 193 34.61 -7.06 -16.44
CA GLY A 193 35.42 -8.21 -16.81
C GLY A 193 35.42 -9.39 -15.83
N ARG A 194 34.59 -9.39 -14.77
CA ARG A 194 34.33 -10.61 -13.98
C ARG A 194 32.94 -11.18 -14.26
N SER A 195 32.90 -12.47 -14.58
CA SER A 195 31.68 -13.28 -14.71
C SER A 195 31.31 -13.93 -13.37
N GLY A 196 30.00 -14.10 -13.12
CA GLY A 196 29.43 -14.67 -11.89
C GLY A 196 28.90 -13.63 -10.91
N ASP A 197 28.57 -14.06 -9.68
CA ASP A 197 27.90 -13.26 -8.63
C ASP A 197 28.68 -12.01 -8.16
N ALA A 198 29.95 -11.88 -8.55
CA ALA A 198 30.81 -10.74 -8.23
C ALA A 198 30.84 -9.64 -9.32
N GLY A 199 30.10 -9.83 -10.42
CA GLY A 199 30.03 -8.89 -11.55
C GLY A 199 28.72 -8.09 -11.64
N GLY A 200 27.76 -8.32 -10.74
CA GLY A 200 26.47 -7.64 -10.70
C GLY A 200 26.46 -6.41 -9.80
N GLU A 201 25.40 -5.60 -9.92
CA GLU A 201 25.12 -4.49 -9.01
C GLU A 201 24.75 -5.04 -7.63
N LEU A 202 25.50 -4.68 -6.59
CA LEU A 202 25.21 -5.12 -5.23
C LEU A 202 24.23 -4.12 -4.57
N VAL A 203 22.94 -4.35 -4.77
CA VAL A 203 21.88 -3.60 -4.09
C VAL A 203 21.62 -4.27 -2.74
N LEU A 204 21.89 -3.56 -1.65
CA LEU A 204 21.39 -3.98 -0.33
C LEU A 204 19.87 -3.81 -0.34
N TYR A 205 19.15 -4.92 -0.33
CA TYR A 205 17.70 -4.91 -0.28
C TYR A 205 17.24 -4.34 1.08
N PRO A 206 16.32 -3.37 1.08
CA PRO A 206 15.70 -2.89 2.30
C PRO A 206 14.84 -4.01 2.92
N THR A 207 14.44 -3.79 4.16
CA THR A 207 13.49 -4.64 4.89
C THR A 207 12.29 -3.79 5.26
N GLU A 208 11.22 -4.43 5.73
CA GLU A 208 10.04 -3.71 6.23
C GLU A 208 10.38 -2.76 7.38
N ASP A 209 11.25 -3.16 8.31
CA ASP A 209 11.72 -2.30 9.40
C ASP A 209 12.50 -1.08 8.90
N HIS A 210 13.22 -1.18 7.79
CA HIS A 210 13.85 -0.02 7.18
C HIS A 210 12.83 0.99 6.66
N VAL A 211 11.73 0.52 6.06
CA VAL A 211 10.64 1.41 5.59
C VAL A 211 10.02 2.16 6.76
N LEU A 212 9.75 1.46 7.87
CA LEU A 212 9.20 2.04 9.09
C LEU A 212 10.17 3.06 9.73
N GLN A 213 11.47 2.76 9.77
CA GLN A 213 12.47 3.69 10.27
C GLN A 213 12.59 4.96 9.40
N ILE A 214 12.40 4.85 8.08
CA ILE A 214 12.30 6.01 7.19
C ILE A 214 11.05 6.82 7.52
N ALA A 215 9.89 6.18 7.71
CA ALA A 215 8.64 6.85 8.07
C ALA A 215 8.78 7.64 9.38
N ASN A 216 9.33 7.00 10.42
CA ASN A 216 9.66 7.63 11.69
C ASN A 216 10.58 8.85 11.51
N GLY A 217 11.67 8.69 10.74
CA GLY A 217 12.61 9.79 10.49
C GLY A 217 12.02 10.95 9.67
N TRP A 218 10.98 10.70 8.88
CA TRP A 218 10.32 11.71 8.07
C TRP A 218 9.18 12.45 8.77
N GLY A 219 8.62 11.90 9.84
CA GLY A 219 7.75 12.65 10.72
C GLY A 219 6.90 11.83 11.68
N ILE A 220 6.45 10.64 11.28
CA ILE A 220 5.54 9.84 12.11
C ILE A 220 5.73 8.34 11.86
N ASP A 221 5.86 7.59 12.95
CA ASP A 221 5.94 6.14 12.94
C ASP A 221 4.52 5.55 13.12
N PRO A 222 3.95 4.88 12.10
CA PRO A 222 2.60 4.33 12.19
C PRO A 222 2.49 3.15 13.18
N THR A 223 3.60 2.61 13.67
CA THR A 223 3.60 1.53 14.68
C THR A 223 3.52 2.06 16.11
N ARG A 224 3.70 3.37 16.32
CA ARG A 224 3.76 4.00 17.65
C ARG A 224 2.65 5.02 17.89
N LEU A 225 1.56 4.92 17.13
CA LEU A 225 0.45 5.88 17.20
C LEU A 225 -0.20 5.97 18.58
N GLU A 226 -0.23 4.86 19.33
CA GLU A 226 -0.76 4.82 20.70
C GLU A 226 0.04 5.70 21.68
N GLU A 227 1.30 6.01 21.37
CA GLU A 227 2.18 6.83 22.22
C GLU A 227 2.00 8.34 22.00
N THR A 228 1.32 8.75 20.93
CA THR A 228 1.14 10.17 20.58
C THR A 228 0.20 10.90 21.56
N GLY A 229 -0.60 10.16 22.33
CA GLY A 229 -1.60 10.74 23.22
C GLY A 229 -2.80 11.37 22.49
N SER A 230 -2.95 11.09 21.19
CA SER A 230 -4.13 11.49 20.42
C SER A 230 -5.40 10.85 20.98
N GLY A 231 -6.48 11.62 21.02
CA GLY A 231 -7.78 11.18 21.52
C GLY A 231 -8.48 10.20 20.59
N GLU A 232 -9.65 9.75 21.04
CA GLU A 232 -10.52 8.90 20.23
C GLU A 232 -10.97 9.63 18.96
N GLY A 233 -11.04 8.90 17.85
CA GLY A 233 -11.35 9.48 16.55
C GLY A 233 -12.17 8.56 15.65
N ARG A 234 -12.77 9.17 14.63
CA ARG A 234 -13.49 8.46 13.57
C ARG A 234 -12.93 8.82 12.20
N GLY A 235 -12.59 7.79 11.45
CA GLY A 235 -12.10 7.88 10.07
C GLY A 235 -13.14 7.35 9.10
N PHE A 236 -12.67 6.93 7.93
CA PHE A 236 -13.54 6.48 6.84
C PHE A 236 -12.98 5.26 6.13
N ILE A 237 -13.81 4.27 5.83
CA ILE A 237 -13.49 3.19 4.90
C ILE A 237 -14.08 3.53 3.54
N ALA A 238 -13.29 3.34 2.49
CA ALA A 238 -13.73 3.58 1.12
C ALA A 238 -13.33 2.42 0.22
N LYS A 239 -14.18 2.12 -0.77
CA LYS A 239 -13.85 1.13 -1.78
C LYS A 239 -12.79 1.68 -2.73
N VAL A 240 -11.81 0.85 -3.06
CA VAL A 240 -10.73 1.18 -3.99
C VAL A 240 -11.29 1.44 -5.39
N PRO A 241 -11.01 2.59 -6.01
CA PRO A 241 -11.36 2.85 -7.40
C PRO A 241 -10.61 1.90 -8.34
N THR A 242 -11.30 1.37 -9.34
CA THR A 242 -10.65 0.55 -10.39
C THR A 242 -9.55 1.30 -11.14
N ALA A 243 -9.64 2.63 -11.17
CA ALA A 243 -8.61 3.50 -11.73
C ALA A 243 -7.23 3.32 -11.07
N TRP A 244 -7.17 2.87 -9.81
CA TRP A 244 -5.91 2.65 -9.08
C TRP A 244 -5.24 1.32 -9.40
N CYS A 245 -5.98 0.33 -9.92
CA CYS A 245 -5.46 -0.99 -10.21
C CYS A 245 -4.30 -0.93 -11.22
N ALA A 246 -3.30 -1.79 -11.04
CA ALA A 246 -2.18 -1.91 -11.97
C ALA A 246 -2.68 -2.24 -13.39
N GLU A 247 -2.15 -1.52 -14.37
CA GLU A 247 -2.54 -1.62 -15.76
C GLU A 247 -1.29 -1.68 -16.63
N ARG A 248 -1.18 -2.69 -17.49
CA ARG A 248 -0.01 -2.85 -18.36
C ARG A 248 0.05 -1.71 -19.38
N SER A 249 1.24 -1.14 -19.55
CA SER A 249 1.50 -0.20 -20.62
C SER A 249 1.44 -0.94 -21.96
N GLN A 250 0.55 -0.52 -22.86
CA GLN A 250 0.52 -1.03 -24.22
C GLN A 250 1.74 -0.47 -24.98
N LYS A 251 2.90 -1.12 -24.89
CA LYS A 251 3.94 -0.91 -25.90
C LYS A 251 3.38 -1.43 -27.22
N ARG A 252 2.99 -0.54 -28.13
CA ARG A 252 2.94 -0.87 -29.56
C ARG A 252 4.33 -1.41 -29.90
N ALA A 253 4.41 -2.64 -30.41
CA ALA A 253 5.61 -3.15 -31.03
C ALA A 253 6.03 -2.12 -32.08
N ALA A 254 7.17 -1.48 -31.86
CA ALA A 254 7.88 -0.69 -32.86
C ALA A 254 8.80 -1.62 -33.64
#